data_AF-A0A2R6EHR6-F1
#
_entry.id   AF-A0A2R6EHR6-F1
#
_cell.length_a   1.000
_cell.length_b   1.000
_cell.length_c   1.000
_cell.angle_alpha   90.00
_cell.angle_beta   90.00
_cell.angle_gamma   90.00
#
_symmetry.space_group_name_H-M   'P 1'
#
loop_
_entity.id
_entity.type
_entity.pdbx_description
1 polymer ?
#
loop_
_entity_poly.entity_id
_entity_poly.type
_entity_poly.pdbx_seq_one_letter_code
_entity_poly.pdbx_strand_id
1 'polypeptide(L)'
;MTHGDGQRTTHSSRRAFLRATGAAGAIGLAGLSTSAAAQTTTLNVLTWEEFDAPEFREPIEEKLDVRLDITKSTSSAKMFSSWNAGQYEQYDIAVPNNNYVPKMMDADLLAPVDTDVMTHWDSMYDTFREFANTQFGDGDNVYGVPIRFGWYGYGYDTREVPEHEPSYKILFEDGYVDADLDGGIIMYDNHFKTMGATALYLGYDDAFEGQRVELTEDQLQEVKQTLIDQKPRLQGYIAADPTYIQEFRQGNFLVGHSGRNEIVEMWAEGDDWLNEYISPANGAQLGKVGFSPSVNPETSEHLTEDENELYGALEPERLEDFIPFKAVENEEAWIEAWEDVKTA
;
A
#
# COMPACT_ATOMS: atom_id res chain seq x y z
N MET A 1 3.00 -58.73 -32.06
CA MET A 1 4.29 -58.18 -32.50
C MET A 1 4.01 -56.84 -33.16
N THR A 2 4.27 -55.74 -32.45
CA THR A 2 4.85 -54.47 -32.92
C THR A 2 4.79 -53.49 -31.75
N HIS A 3 5.97 -53.03 -31.35
CA HIS A 3 6.24 -52.00 -30.34
C HIS A 3 6.10 -50.59 -30.93
N GLY A 4 5.95 -49.59 -30.07
CA GLY A 4 6.07 -48.16 -30.38
C GLY A 4 5.53 -47.33 -29.19
N ASP A 5 6.28 -47.27 -28.10
CA ASP A 5 7.17 -46.16 -27.70
C ASP A 5 6.40 -44.96 -27.10
N GLY A 6 6.21 -45.04 -25.78
CA GLY A 6 5.87 -43.90 -24.94
C GLY A 6 7.14 -43.13 -24.58
N GLN A 7 7.19 -41.85 -24.95
CA GLN A 7 8.20 -40.93 -24.46
C GLN A 7 7.97 -40.67 -22.97
N ARG A 8 8.83 -41.25 -22.12
CA ARG A 8 9.04 -40.79 -20.75
C ARG A 8 10.11 -39.71 -20.79
N THR A 9 9.72 -38.47 -20.49
CA THR A 9 10.64 -37.39 -20.18
C THR A 9 11.33 -37.70 -18.85
N THR A 10 12.62 -38.01 -18.89
CA THR A 10 13.43 -38.19 -17.68
C THR A 10 13.89 -36.82 -17.18
N HIS A 11 13.35 -36.38 -16.05
CA HIS A 11 13.90 -35.27 -15.27
C HIS A 11 15.33 -35.60 -14.84
N SER A 12 16.30 -34.92 -15.42
CA SER A 12 17.69 -34.95 -14.94
C SER A 12 17.74 -34.18 -13.62
N SER A 13 17.84 -34.89 -12.50
CA SER A 13 17.96 -34.26 -11.19
C SER A 13 19.34 -33.60 -11.05
N ARG A 14 19.36 -32.37 -10.55
CA ARG A 14 20.55 -31.53 -10.29
C ARG A 14 21.58 -32.14 -9.31
N ARG A 15 21.42 -33.40 -8.92
CA ARG A 15 22.24 -34.11 -7.92
C ARG A 15 23.30 -35.05 -8.50
N ALA A 16 23.40 -35.19 -9.82
CA ALA A 16 24.37 -36.05 -10.50
C ALA A 16 25.70 -35.36 -10.91
N PHE A 17 25.83 -34.05 -10.73
CA PHE A 17 27.02 -33.30 -11.19
C PHE A 17 28.19 -33.27 -10.18
N LEU A 18 28.01 -33.74 -8.94
CA LEU A 18 29.05 -33.65 -7.89
C LEU A 18 29.84 -34.94 -7.61
N ARG A 19 29.86 -35.92 -8.53
CA ARG A 19 30.67 -37.14 -8.34
C ARG A 19 31.35 -37.63 -9.62
N ALA A 20 32.25 -36.83 -10.18
CA ALA A 20 33.26 -37.36 -11.11
C ALA A 20 34.42 -36.36 -11.30
N THR A 21 35.36 -36.28 -10.37
CA THR A 21 36.76 -35.91 -10.69
C THR A 21 37.69 -36.21 -9.51
N GLY A 22 38.09 -37.48 -9.40
CA GLY A 22 39.23 -37.90 -8.61
C GLY A 22 40.45 -38.11 -9.52
N ALA A 23 41.46 -37.25 -9.33
CA ALA A 23 42.89 -37.44 -9.56
C ALA A 23 43.42 -37.91 -10.94
N ALA A 24 43.99 -36.97 -11.71
CA ALA A 24 45.31 -37.14 -12.35
C ALA A 24 45.83 -35.80 -12.93
N GLY A 25 47.04 -35.38 -12.55
CA GLY A 25 47.91 -34.52 -13.37
C GLY A 25 48.11 -33.08 -12.89
N ALA A 26 49.06 -32.86 -12.00
CA ALA A 26 49.69 -31.55 -11.83
C ALA A 26 50.67 -31.30 -12.99
N ILE A 27 50.51 -30.21 -13.74
CA ILE A 27 51.53 -29.38 -14.45
C ILE A 27 50.78 -28.16 -15.02
N GLY A 28 51.20 -26.94 -14.67
CA GLY A 28 50.86 -25.71 -15.40
C GLY A 28 50.02 -24.67 -14.66
N LEU A 29 50.52 -24.13 -13.54
CA LEU A 29 50.11 -22.83 -13.02
C LEU A 29 50.63 -21.73 -13.97
N ALA A 30 49.81 -21.33 -14.94
CA ALA A 30 50.04 -20.13 -15.74
C ALA A 30 48.71 -19.47 -16.10
N GLY A 31 48.32 -18.49 -15.27
CA GLY A 31 47.61 -17.28 -15.70
C GLY A 31 46.36 -17.44 -16.55
N LEU A 32 45.29 -17.99 -15.98
CA LEU A 32 43.93 -17.66 -16.39
C LEU A 32 43.20 -17.06 -15.18
N SER A 33 43.69 -15.91 -14.73
CA SER A 33 42.85 -14.93 -14.04
C SER A 33 41.90 -14.35 -15.07
N THR A 34 40.92 -15.16 -15.49
CA THR A 34 39.69 -14.61 -16.03
C THR A 34 38.99 -14.01 -14.82
N SER A 35 39.14 -12.70 -14.65
CA SER A 35 38.18 -11.93 -13.90
C SER A 35 36.84 -12.20 -14.56
N ALA A 36 36.08 -13.16 -14.03
CA ALA A 36 34.65 -13.16 -14.25
C ALA A 36 34.22 -11.79 -13.71
N ALA A 37 33.96 -10.84 -14.60
CA ALA A 37 33.24 -9.65 -14.22
C ALA A 37 31.98 -10.19 -13.53
N ALA A 38 31.85 -9.96 -12.23
CA ALA A 38 30.65 -10.34 -11.50
C ALA A 38 29.51 -9.70 -12.27
N GLN A 39 28.65 -10.52 -12.88
CA GLN A 39 27.48 -10.01 -13.55
C GLN A 39 26.61 -9.42 -12.44
N THR A 40 26.48 -8.09 -12.42
CA THR A 40 25.64 -7.39 -11.45
C THR A 40 24.28 -8.07 -11.39
N THR A 41 23.89 -8.53 -10.20
CA THR A 41 22.63 -9.25 -9.99
C THR A 41 21.49 -8.32 -10.36
N THR A 42 20.55 -8.78 -11.21
CA THR A 42 19.34 -8.01 -11.53
C THR A 42 18.18 -8.52 -10.70
N LEU A 43 17.48 -7.62 -10.02
CA LEU A 43 16.24 -7.87 -9.28
C LEU A 43 15.07 -7.28 -10.07
N ASN A 44 14.05 -8.09 -10.35
CA ASN A 44 12.87 -7.69 -11.10
C ASN A 44 11.77 -7.30 -10.11
N VAL A 45 11.34 -6.04 -10.15
CA VAL A 45 10.44 -5.47 -9.13
C VAL A 45 9.15 -4.96 -9.78
N LEU A 46 8.01 -5.46 -9.34
CA LEU A 46 6.68 -4.96 -9.72
C LEU A 46 6.18 -3.96 -8.68
N THR A 47 6.15 -2.67 -9.01
CA THR A 47 5.84 -1.61 -8.03
C THR A 47 5.18 -0.39 -8.68
N TRP A 48 4.91 0.63 -7.87
CA TRP A 48 4.34 1.90 -8.28
C TRP A 48 5.33 2.73 -9.11
N GLU A 49 4.82 3.69 -9.88
CA GLU A 49 5.62 4.47 -10.83
C GLU A 49 6.72 5.30 -10.15
N GLU A 50 6.45 5.78 -8.94
CA GLU A 50 7.34 6.65 -8.17
C GLU A 50 8.63 5.94 -7.74
N PHE A 51 8.62 4.60 -7.68
CA PHE A 51 9.78 3.80 -7.27
C PHE A 51 10.84 3.66 -8.38
N ASP A 52 10.54 4.00 -9.65
CA ASP A 52 11.52 4.01 -10.75
C ASP A 52 12.25 5.35 -10.89
N ALA A 53 11.98 6.30 -9.99
CA ALA A 53 12.72 7.55 -9.93
C ALA A 53 14.21 7.27 -9.59
N PRO A 54 15.18 7.89 -10.29
CA PRO A 54 16.61 7.72 -10.02
C PRO A 54 16.98 7.93 -8.55
N GLU A 55 16.33 8.89 -7.89
CA GLU A 55 16.51 9.25 -6.49
C GLU A 55 16.20 8.07 -5.54
N PHE A 56 15.30 7.17 -5.94
CA PHE A 56 14.99 5.95 -5.21
C PHE A 56 15.88 4.79 -5.64
N ARG A 57 16.02 4.58 -6.95
CA ARG A 57 16.68 3.39 -7.51
C ARG A 57 18.19 3.41 -7.33
N GLU A 58 18.86 4.49 -7.71
CA GLU A 58 20.33 4.54 -7.78
C GLU A 58 21.02 4.29 -6.43
N PRO A 59 20.55 4.86 -5.29
CA PRO A 59 21.16 4.56 -3.99
C PRO A 59 21.08 3.08 -3.59
N ILE A 60 19.99 2.39 -3.97
CA ILE A 60 19.82 0.96 -3.68
C ILE A 60 20.77 0.13 -4.55
N GLU A 61 20.83 0.44 -5.84
CA GLU A 61 21.73 -0.22 -6.79
C GLU A 61 23.19 -0.08 -6.38
N GLU A 62 23.62 1.13 -5.99
CA GLU A 62 24.99 1.40 -5.54
C GLU A 62 25.32 0.69 -4.22
N LYS A 63 24.42 0.76 -3.23
CA LYS A 63 24.65 0.18 -1.90
C LYS A 63 24.71 -1.35 -1.94
N LEU A 64 23.92 -1.99 -2.80
CA LEU A 64 23.78 -3.44 -2.85
C LEU A 64 24.55 -4.10 -4.01
N ASP A 65 25.16 -3.32 -4.91
CA ASP A 65 25.78 -3.81 -6.16
C ASP A 65 24.82 -4.68 -6.98
N VAL A 66 23.60 -4.16 -7.18
CA VAL A 66 22.52 -4.80 -7.95
C VAL A 66 21.98 -3.86 -9.04
N ARG A 67 21.22 -4.40 -9.98
CA ARG A 67 20.36 -3.64 -10.90
C ARG A 67 18.91 -3.88 -10.55
N LEU A 68 18.10 -2.84 -10.43
CA LEU A 68 16.65 -2.96 -10.29
C LEU A 68 15.99 -2.82 -11.68
N ASP A 69 15.29 -3.86 -12.11
CA ASP A 69 14.44 -3.84 -13.29
C ASP A 69 12.99 -3.63 -12.88
N ILE A 70 12.53 -2.38 -12.93
CA ILE A 70 11.24 -1.97 -12.36
C ILE A 70 10.15 -2.05 -13.43
N THR A 71 9.14 -2.87 -13.17
CA THR A 71 7.87 -2.86 -13.87
C THR A 71 6.84 -2.03 -13.10
N LYS A 72 6.34 -0.98 -13.75
CA LYS A 72 5.40 -0.02 -13.16
C LYS A 72 3.97 -0.55 -13.23
N SER A 73 3.20 -0.36 -12.16
CA SER A 73 1.76 -0.58 -12.13
C SER A 73 1.04 0.60 -11.46
N THR A 74 -0.16 0.87 -11.92
CA THR A 74 -1.02 1.96 -11.40
C THR A 74 -2.02 1.47 -10.36
N SER A 75 -2.08 0.16 -10.05
CA SER A 75 -2.94 -0.36 -8.99
C SER A 75 -2.49 -1.73 -8.49
N SER A 76 -2.77 -2.01 -7.22
CA SER A 76 -2.54 -3.33 -6.61
C SER A 76 -3.44 -4.42 -7.21
N ALA A 77 -4.64 -4.05 -7.66
CA ALA A 77 -5.53 -4.96 -8.39
C ALA A 77 -4.88 -5.51 -9.67
N LYS A 78 -4.26 -4.63 -10.46
CA LYS A 78 -3.51 -5.03 -11.66
C LYS A 78 -2.30 -5.88 -11.30
N MET A 79 -1.54 -5.48 -10.27
CA MET A 79 -0.40 -6.27 -9.77
C MET A 79 -0.83 -7.70 -9.43
N PHE A 80 -1.86 -7.85 -8.60
CA PHE A 80 -2.42 -9.16 -8.22
C PHE A 80 -2.91 -9.95 -9.43
N SER A 81 -3.71 -9.35 -10.32
CA SER A 81 -4.26 -10.05 -11.49
C SER A 81 -3.17 -10.58 -12.42
N SER A 82 -2.13 -9.79 -12.68
CA SER A 82 -0.99 -10.18 -13.52
C SER A 82 -0.15 -11.27 -12.86
N TRP A 83 0.13 -11.09 -11.56
CA TRP A 83 0.87 -12.06 -10.76
C TRP A 83 0.15 -13.41 -10.74
N ASN A 84 -1.14 -13.41 -10.39
CA ASN A 84 -1.99 -14.61 -10.34
C ASN A 84 -2.20 -15.26 -11.73
N ALA A 85 -2.11 -14.51 -12.82
CA ALA A 85 -2.15 -15.04 -14.18
C ALA A 85 -0.85 -15.75 -14.62
N GLY A 86 0.13 -15.88 -13.73
CA GLY A 86 1.40 -16.58 -13.96
C GLY A 86 2.59 -15.67 -14.26
N GLN A 87 2.41 -14.34 -14.22
CA GLN A 87 3.56 -13.43 -14.41
C GLN A 87 4.48 -13.37 -13.18
N TYR A 88 4.09 -13.97 -12.05
CA TYR A 88 4.91 -14.03 -10.84
C TYR A 88 6.32 -14.61 -11.09
N GLU A 89 6.46 -15.52 -12.06
CA GLU A 89 7.77 -16.12 -12.42
C GLU A 89 8.78 -15.09 -12.98
N GLN A 90 8.32 -13.89 -13.35
CA GLN A 90 9.13 -12.83 -13.93
C GLN A 90 9.64 -11.84 -12.89
N TYR A 91 9.15 -11.91 -11.65
CA TYR A 91 9.38 -10.92 -10.62
C TYR A 91 9.96 -11.56 -9.37
N ASP A 92 10.91 -10.87 -8.74
CA ASP A 92 11.48 -11.25 -7.46
C ASP A 92 10.70 -10.59 -6.30
N ILE A 93 10.18 -9.38 -6.52
CA ILE A 93 9.48 -8.56 -5.50
C ILE A 93 8.24 -7.90 -6.12
N ALA A 94 7.14 -7.87 -5.36
CA ALA A 94 5.99 -6.99 -5.61
C ALA A 94 5.75 -6.06 -4.43
N VAL A 95 5.28 -4.84 -4.70
CA VAL A 95 4.95 -3.84 -3.67
C VAL A 95 3.48 -3.39 -3.80
N PRO A 96 2.50 -4.26 -3.52
CA PRO A 96 1.09 -3.88 -3.52
C PRO A 96 0.72 -3.08 -2.26
N ASN A 97 -0.47 -2.48 -2.26
CA ASN A 97 -1.10 -2.04 -1.02
C ASN A 97 -1.40 -3.24 -0.13
N ASN A 98 -1.34 -3.04 1.17
CA ASN A 98 -1.39 -4.11 2.16
C ASN A 98 -2.65 -4.98 2.11
N ASN A 99 -3.80 -4.43 1.71
CA ASN A 99 -5.04 -5.21 1.55
C ASN A 99 -4.97 -6.28 0.45
N TYR A 100 -3.96 -6.27 -0.42
CA TYR A 100 -3.72 -7.30 -1.42
C TYR A 100 -2.74 -8.39 -0.98
N VAL A 101 -1.97 -8.18 0.09
CA VAL A 101 -1.04 -9.20 0.61
C VAL A 101 -1.81 -10.45 1.08
N PRO A 102 -2.90 -10.35 1.87
CA PRO A 102 -3.71 -11.52 2.22
C PRO A 102 -4.25 -12.26 0.98
N LYS A 103 -4.69 -11.55 -0.06
CA LYS A 103 -5.18 -12.19 -1.29
C LYS A 103 -4.09 -12.97 -2.01
N MET A 104 -2.86 -12.47 -2.00
CA MET A 104 -1.71 -13.16 -2.57
C MET A 104 -1.30 -14.37 -1.72
N MET A 105 -1.43 -14.28 -0.38
CA MET A 105 -1.25 -15.42 0.53
C MET A 105 -2.30 -16.51 0.29
N ASP A 106 -3.59 -16.13 0.26
CA ASP A 106 -4.73 -17.03 0.02
C ASP A 106 -4.62 -17.77 -1.33
N ALA A 107 -3.94 -17.15 -2.31
CA ALA A 107 -3.68 -17.71 -3.63
C ALA A 107 -2.37 -18.55 -3.73
N ASP A 108 -1.63 -18.72 -2.63
CA ASP A 108 -0.33 -19.43 -2.57
C ASP A 108 0.72 -18.85 -3.54
N LEU A 109 0.75 -17.51 -3.66
CA LEU A 109 1.61 -16.79 -4.60
C LEU A 109 2.86 -16.15 -3.97
N LEU A 110 3.02 -16.26 -2.65
CA LEU A 110 4.08 -15.61 -1.89
C LEU A 110 4.97 -16.64 -1.16
N ALA A 111 6.27 -16.39 -1.18
CA ALA A 111 7.19 -17.06 -0.28
C ALA A 111 7.18 -16.35 1.09
N PRO A 112 7.39 -17.06 2.20
CA PRO A 112 7.58 -16.42 3.50
C PRO A 112 8.85 -15.56 3.48
N VAL A 113 8.79 -14.43 4.17
CA VAL A 113 9.91 -13.52 4.40
C VAL A 113 10.85 -14.18 5.41
N ASP A 114 12.13 -14.22 5.07
CA ASP A 114 13.18 -14.63 6.01
C ASP A 114 13.54 -13.44 6.90
N THR A 115 12.91 -13.36 8.08
CA THR A 115 13.15 -12.26 9.02
C THR A 115 14.55 -12.30 9.65
N ASP A 116 15.25 -13.45 9.62
CA ASP A 116 16.61 -13.57 10.18
C ASP A 116 17.63 -12.77 9.35
N VAL A 117 17.38 -12.60 8.05
CA VAL A 117 18.22 -11.75 7.17
C VAL A 117 17.76 -10.29 7.14
N MET A 118 16.61 -9.98 7.72
CA MET A 118 16.09 -8.61 7.81
C MET A 118 16.67 -7.88 9.02
N THR A 119 17.89 -7.38 8.89
CA THR A 119 18.64 -6.74 9.98
C THR A 119 17.97 -5.51 10.61
N HIS A 120 16.97 -4.93 9.95
CA HIS A 120 16.20 -3.77 10.44
C HIS A 120 14.74 -4.11 10.80
N TRP A 121 14.38 -5.40 10.89
CA TRP A 121 13.02 -5.81 11.26
C TRP A 121 12.62 -5.25 12.64
N ASP A 122 13.52 -5.38 13.62
CA ASP A 122 13.34 -4.89 14.98
C ASP A 122 13.47 -3.37 15.11
N SER A 123 13.93 -2.68 14.06
CA SER A 123 14.01 -1.21 14.00
C SER A 123 12.69 -0.56 13.57
N MET A 124 11.75 -1.29 12.94
CA MET A 124 10.44 -0.73 12.58
C MET A 124 9.65 -0.25 13.82
N TYR A 125 8.61 0.57 13.63
CA TYR A 125 7.66 0.81 14.72
C TYR A 125 6.93 -0.50 15.09
N ASP A 126 6.68 -0.70 16.38
CA ASP A 126 5.94 -1.87 16.90
C ASP A 126 4.60 -2.05 16.17
N THR A 127 3.87 -0.95 15.94
CA THR A 127 2.61 -0.93 15.19
C THR A 127 2.72 -1.60 13.82
N PHE A 128 3.76 -1.30 13.03
CA PHE A 128 3.93 -1.89 11.70
C PHE A 128 4.44 -3.34 11.76
N ARG A 129 5.28 -3.67 12.74
CA ARG A 129 5.63 -5.09 13.00
C ARG A 129 4.39 -5.90 13.35
N GLU A 130 3.53 -5.40 14.22
CA GLU A 130 2.29 -6.06 14.60
C GLU A 130 1.37 -6.23 13.40
N PHE A 131 1.25 -5.22 12.54
CA PHE A 131 0.48 -5.34 11.29
C PHE A 131 1.04 -6.42 10.37
N ALA A 132 2.37 -6.52 10.25
CA ALA A 132 2.98 -7.55 9.44
C ALA A 132 2.71 -8.95 10.00
N ASN A 133 2.85 -9.14 11.30
CA ASN A 133 2.59 -10.41 11.98
C ASN A 133 1.11 -10.81 11.99
N THR A 134 0.20 -9.84 11.96
CA THR A 134 -1.25 -10.09 11.99
C THR A 134 -1.83 -10.20 10.59
N GLN A 135 -1.72 -9.15 9.77
CA GLN A 135 -2.37 -9.07 8.46
C GLN A 135 -1.64 -9.90 7.40
N PHE A 136 -0.31 -10.05 7.52
CA PHE A 136 0.51 -10.76 6.53
C PHE A 136 1.11 -12.05 7.11
N GLY A 137 0.63 -12.50 8.27
CA GLY A 137 1.15 -13.65 8.98
C GLY A 137 0.30 -14.90 8.80
N ASP A 138 0.95 -16.05 8.71
CA ASP A 138 0.35 -17.38 8.87
C ASP A 138 1.26 -18.26 9.75
N GLY A 139 0.79 -18.53 10.97
CA GLY A 139 1.59 -19.22 11.99
C GLY A 139 2.83 -18.42 12.39
N ASP A 140 4.00 -19.05 12.25
CA ASP A 140 5.31 -18.44 12.55
C ASP A 140 5.90 -17.67 11.36
N ASN A 141 5.23 -17.67 10.20
CA ASN A 141 5.71 -17.03 8.98
C ASN A 141 5.03 -15.67 8.75
N VAL A 142 5.78 -14.73 8.19
CA VAL A 142 5.26 -13.46 7.66
C VAL A 142 5.52 -13.41 6.16
N TYR A 143 4.61 -12.86 5.37
CA TYR A 143 4.65 -12.87 3.90
C TYR A 143 4.80 -11.49 3.27
N GLY A 144 4.92 -10.44 4.09
CA GLY A 144 5.06 -9.07 3.61
C GLY A 144 5.84 -8.20 4.59
N VAL A 145 6.54 -7.21 4.05
CA VAL A 145 7.31 -6.22 4.82
C VAL A 145 6.70 -4.85 4.58
N PRO A 146 6.16 -4.18 5.61
CA PRO A 146 5.81 -2.77 5.51
C PRO A 146 7.07 -1.95 5.19
N ILE A 147 6.99 -1.03 4.22
CA ILE A 147 8.13 -0.17 3.85
C ILE A 147 7.84 1.32 3.97
N ARG A 148 6.57 1.70 3.79
CA ARG A 148 6.06 3.05 3.95
C ARG A 148 4.59 2.96 4.32
N PHE A 149 4.05 4.04 4.86
CA PHE A 149 2.62 4.13 5.10
C PHE A 149 2.08 5.51 4.74
N GLY A 150 0.76 5.58 4.74
CA GLY A 150 -0.03 6.78 4.63
C GLY A 150 -1.39 6.48 5.24
N TRP A 151 -2.32 7.41 5.09
CA TRP A 151 -3.65 7.31 5.67
C TRP A 151 -4.68 7.83 4.68
N TYR A 152 -5.95 7.52 4.99
CA TYR A 152 -7.10 8.15 4.36
C TYR A 152 -7.79 9.05 5.37
N GLY A 153 -8.19 10.22 4.92
CA GLY A 153 -8.84 11.26 5.70
C GLY A 153 -9.75 12.08 4.82
N TYR A 154 -9.75 13.39 5.00
CA TYR A 154 -10.33 14.32 4.07
C TYR A 154 -9.50 15.60 3.96
N GLY A 155 -9.37 16.10 2.73
CA GLY A 155 -8.85 17.42 2.43
C GLY A 155 -9.98 18.44 2.36
N TYR A 156 -9.72 19.68 2.75
CA TYR A 156 -10.70 20.76 2.65
C TYR A 156 -10.05 22.11 2.28
N ASP A 157 -10.81 22.94 1.57
CA ASP A 157 -10.39 24.29 1.15
C ASP A 157 -10.56 25.28 2.31
N THR A 158 -9.47 25.69 2.93
CA THR A 158 -9.49 26.61 4.08
C THR A 158 -9.96 28.03 3.74
N ARG A 159 -10.08 28.37 2.45
CA ARG A 159 -10.61 29.68 2.01
C ARG A 159 -12.12 29.78 2.20
N GLU A 160 -12.82 28.64 2.13
CA GLU A 160 -14.28 28.55 2.17
C GLU A 160 -14.79 27.73 3.36
N VAL A 161 -14.01 26.76 3.83
CA VAL A 161 -14.39 25.86 4.94
C VAL A 161 -13.56 26.20 6.18
N PRO A 162 -14.20 26.60 7.30
CA PRO A 162 -13.48 26.98 8.50
C PRO A 162 -12.81 25.78 9.20
N GLU A 163 -11.81 26.06 10.04
CA GLU A 163 -11.28 25.06 10.97
C GLU A 163 -12.39 24.51 11.87
N HIS A 164 -12.32 23.20 12.13
CA HIS A 164 -13.34 22.47 12.86
C HIS A 164 -12.74 21.28 13.62
N GLU A 165 -13.53 20.68 14.50
CA GLU A 165 -13.12 19.43 15.15
C GLU A 165 -12.95 18.33 14.10
N PRO A 166 -11.85 17.56 14.08
CA PRO A 166 -11.65 16.54 13.05
C PRO A 166 -12.66 15.40 13.17
N SER A 167 -13.45 15.16 12.11
CA SER A 167 -14.39 14.05 12.07
C SER A 167 -14.89 13.77 10.66
N TYR A 168 -15.12 12.49 10.32
CA TYR A 168 -15.83 12.12 9.10
C TYR A 168 -17.25 12.69 9.02
N LYS A 169 -17.82 13.20 10.12
CA LYS A 169 -19.11 13.91 10.13
C LYS A 169 -19.22 15.00 9.07
N ILE A 170 -18.14 15.69 8.71
CA ILE A 170 -18.17 16.70 7.64
C ILE A 170 -18.66 16.14 6.29
N LEU A 171 -18.38 14.86 6.03
CA LEU A 171 -18.75 14.19 4.79
C LEU A 171 -20.24 13.83 4.77
N PHE A 172 -20.89 13.68 5.93
CA PHE A 172 -22.23 13.07 6.06
C PHE A 172 -23.29 13.96 6.72
N GLU A 173 -22.93 14.90 7.61
CA GLU A 173 -23.87 15.65 8.45
C GLU A 173 -24.03 17.12 8.02
N ASP A 174 -25.28 17.57 7.90
CA ASP A 174 -25.60 18.96 7.56
C ASP A 174 -25.25 19.88 8.73
N GLY A 175 -24.65 21.04 8.43
CA GLY A 175 -24.30 22.03 9.44
C GLY A 175 -23.21 21.60 10.41
N TYR A 176 -22.42 20.56 10.07
CA TYR A 176 -21.23 20.20 10.85
C TYR A 176 -20.22 21.35 10.91
N VAL A 177 -20.12 22.12 9.81
CA VAL A 177 -19.33 23.35 9.69
C VAL A 177 -20.20 24.49 9.18
N ASP A 178 -19.78 25.73 9.44
CA ASP A 178 -20.43 26.94 8.91
C ASP A 178 -19.99 27.20 7.45
N ALA A 179 -20.27 26.24 6.57
CA ALA A 179 -20.02 26.30 5.13
C ALA A 179 -21.10 25.50 4.39
N ASP A 180 -21.50 25.97 3.20
CA ASP A 180 -22.40 25.23 2.32
C ASP A 180 -21.61 24.17 1.55
N LEU A 181 -21.85 22.90 1.89
CA LEU A 181 -21.16 21.75 1.30
C LEU A 181 -22.05 20.96 0.34
N ASP A 182 -23.28 21.42 0.06
CA ASP A 182 -24.21 20.71 -0.81
C ASP A 182 -23.68 20.66 -2.25
N GLY A 183 -23.42 19.44 -2.73
CA GLY A 183 -22.77 19.21 -4.02
C GLY A 183 -21.30 19.62 -4.05
N GLY A 184 -20.70 19.93 -2.89
CA GLY A 184 -19.31 20.35 -2.72
C GLY A 184 -18.44 19.30 -2.01
N ILE A 185 -18.92 18.05 -1.90
CA ILE A 185 -18.21 16.93 -1.29
C ILE A 185 -17.87 15.88 -2.35
N ILE A 186 -16.67 15.30 -2.31
CA ILE A 186 -16.38 14.08 -3.08
C ILE A 186 -15.99 12.92 -2.15
N MET A 187 -16.25 11.71 -2.64
CA MET A 187 -15.77 10.46 -2.05
C MET A 187 -14.98 9.68 -3.12
N TYR A 188 -14.06 8.82 -2.71
CA TYR A 188 -13.38 7.95 -3.67
C TYR A 188 -14.33 6.95 -4.33
N ASP A 189 -14.16 6.69 -5.62
CA ASP A 189 -14.74 5.53 -6.29
C ASP A 189 -13.95 4.25 -5.96
N ASN A 190 -14.08 3.80 -4.71
CA ASN A 190 -13.41 2.62 -4.20
C ASN A 190 -14.14 2.06 -2.98
N HIS A 191 -14.61 0.80 -3.06
CA HIS A 191 -15.35 0.14 -1.99
C HIS A 191 -14.58 0.09 -0.69
N PHE A 192 -13.30 -0.31 -0.70
CA PHE A 192 -12.49 -0.38 0.52
C PHE A 192 -12.38 0.97 1.22
N LYS A 193 -12.02 2.02 0.47
CA LYS A 193 -11.82 3.35 1.04
C LYS A 193 -13.14 3.93 1.54
N THR A 194 -14.12 4.06 0.65
CA THR A 194 -15.35 4.81 0.92
C THR A 194 -16.27 4.09 1.91
N MET A 195 -16.44 2.78 1.77
CA MET A 195 -17.26 2.03 2.73
C MET A 195 -16.54 1.88 4.07
N GLY A 196 -15.20 1.78 4.08
CA GLY A 196 -14.41 1.80 5.31
C GLY A 196 -14.57 3.11 6.09
N ALA A 197 -14.41 4.26 5.42
CA ALA A 197 -14.64 5.57 6.03
C ALA A 197 -16.08 5.74 6.54
N THR A 198 -17.06 5.18 5.83
CA THR A 198 -18.46 5.19 6.25
C THR A 198 -18.70 4.32 7.49
N ALA A 199 -18.10 3.13 7.56
CA ALA A 199 -18.19 2.27 8.74
C ALA A 199 -17.60 2.94 9.98
N LEU A 200 -16.47 3.65 9.83
CA LEU A 200 -15.88 4.46 10.91
C LEU A 200 -16.79 5.64 11.31
N TYR A 201 -17.41 6.31 10.34
CA TYR A 201 -18.41 7.35 10.62
C TYR A 201 -19.60 6.81 11.45
N LEU A 202 -20.05 5.59 11.16
CA LEU A 202 -21.14 4.92 11.89
C LEU A 202 -20.71 4.35 13.27
N GLY A 203 -19.42 4.47 13.63
CA GLY A 203 -18.88 3.99 14.90
C GLY A 203 -18.67 2.48 14.96
N TYR A 204 -18.39 1.85 13.81
CA TYR A 204 -18.05 0.42 13.73
C TYR A 204 -16.54 0.18 13.86
N ASP A 205 -15.88 0.84 14.81
CA ASP A 205 -14.43 0.71 15.05
C ASP A 205 -14.04 -0.76 15.32
N ASP A 206 -14.86 -1.48 16.08
CA ASP A 206 -14.67 -2.91 16.39
C ASP A 206 -14.55 -3.79 15.12
N ALA A 207 -15.17 -3.37 14.01
CA ALA A 207 -15.09 -4.11 12.74
C ALA A 207 -13.68 -4.10 12.12
N PHE A 208 -12.80 -3.21 12.58
CA PHE A 208 -11.43 -3.08 12.11
C PHE A 208 -10.43 -3.80 13.03
N GLU A 209 -10.89 -4.44 14.10
CA GLU A 209 -10.05 -5.30 14.95
C GLU A 209 -9.66 -6.59 14.20
N GLY A 210 -8.54 -7.22 14.59
CA GLY A 210 -8.10 -8.49 13.99
C GLY A 210 -7.36 -8.37 12.64
N GLN A 211 -7.38 -9.43 11.84
CA GLN A 211 -6.58 -9.51 10.60
C GLN A 211 -7.26 -8.88 9.37
N ARG A 212 -8.60 -8.86 9.35
CA ARG A 212 -9.43 -8.35 8.26
C ARG A 212 -10.55 -7.47 8.81
N VAL A 213 -11.12 -6.62 7.97
CA VAL A 213 -12.32 -5.86 8.34
C VAL A 213 -13.54 -6.77 8.26
N GLU A 214 -14.30 -6.86 9.34
CA GLU A 214 -15.47 -7.73 9.46
C GLU A 214 -16.72 -6.92 9.80
N LEU A 215 -17.56 -6.63 8.79
CA LEU A 215 -18.90 -6.09 9.01
C LEU A 215 -19.91 -7.24 9.02
N THR A 216 -20.84 -7.19 9.97
CA THR A 216 -22.06 -8.00 9.90
C THR A 216 -22.90 -7.58 8.69
N GLU A 217 -23.80 -8.46 8.24
CA GLU A 217 -24.72 -8.14 7.15
C GLU A 217 -25.52 -6.86 7.43
N ASP A 218 -26.04 -6.70 8.65
CA ASP A 218 -26.81 -5.51 9.02
C ASP A 218 -25.94 -4.23 8.97
N GLN A 219 -24.70 -4.30 9.45
CA GLN A 219 -23.76 -3.16 9.37
C GLN A 219 -23.39 -2.82 7.93
N LEU A 220 -23.20 -3.83 7.07
CA LEU A 220 -22.92 -3.61 5.65
C LEU A 220 -24.11 -2.96 4.93
N GLN A 221 -25.35 -3.37 5.25
CA GLN A 221 -26.54 -2.73 4.71
C GLN A 221 -26.72 -1.30 5.24
N GLU A 222 -26.37 -1.02 6.50
CA GLU A 222 -26.40 0.33 7.05
C GLU A 222 -25.36 1.23 6.36
N VAL A 223 -24.12 0.77 6.20
CA VAL A 223 -23.07 1.46 5.42
C VAL A 223 -23.55 1.78 4.00
N LYS A 224 -24.15 0.80 3.34
CA LYS A 224 -24.71 0.97 1.99
C LYS A 224 -25.78 2.06 1.96
N GLN A 225 -26.74 2.00 2.88
CA GLN A 225 -27.83 2.97 2.93
C GLN A 225 -27.33 4.38 3.27
N THR A 226 -26.38 4.51 4.20
CA THR A 226 -25.75 5.79 4.54
C THR A 226 -25.09 6.44 3.31
N LEU A 227 -24.39 5.67 2.47
CA LEU A 227 -23.79 6.17 1.24
C LEU A 227 -24.82 6.56 0.17
N ILE A 228 -25.96 5.86 0.09
CA ILE A 228 -27.07 6.24 -0.79
C ILE A 228 -27.68 7.56 -0.33
N ASP A 229 -27.91 7.71 0.99
CA ASP A 229 -28.49 8.91 1.57
C ASP A 229 -27.54 10.13 1.51
N GLN A 230 -26.23 9.89 1.49
CA GLN A 230 -25.20 10.93 1.34
C GLN A 230 -25.20 11.57 -0.07
N LYS A 231 -25.61 10.83 -1.11
CA LYS A 231 -25.46 11.24 -2.52
C LYS A 231 -25.89 12.67 -2.85
N PRO A 232 -27.00 13.22 -2.34
CA PRO A 232 -27.41 14.59 -2.64
C PRO A 232 -26.37 15.65 -2.26
N ARG A 233 -25.48 15.33 -1.31
CA ARG A 233 -24.39 16.22 -0.86
C ARG A 233 -23.15 16.11 -1.75
N LEU A 234 -23.03 15.04 -2.53
CA LEU A 234 -21.82 14.76 -3.29
C LEU A 234 -21.84 15.47 -4.64
N GLN A 235 -20.69 16.03 -5.03
CA GLN A 235 -20.38 16.29 -6.43
C GLN A 235 -20.29 14.96 -7.20
N GLY A 236 -19.71 13.93 -6.57
CA GLY A 236 -19.60 12.60 -7.16
C GLY A 236 -18.67 11.66 -6.40
N TYR A 237 -18.63 10.43 -6.90
CA TYR A 237 -17.57 9.46 -6.58
C TYR A 237 -16.50 9.55 -7.67
N ILE A 238 -15.29 9.93 -7.30
CA ILE A 238 -14.21 10.19 -8.27
C ILE A 238 -13.02 9.26 -8.06
N ALA A 239 -12.26 9.06 -9.13
CA ALA A 239 -10.97 8.40 -9.02
C ALA A 239 -10.01 9.23 -8.16
N ALA A 240 -8.99 8.56 -7.61
CA ALA A 240 -7.88 9.23 -6.93
C ALA A 240 -7.03 10.04 -7.92
N ASP A 241 -5.77 10.30 -7.58
CA ASP A 241 -4.86 11.04 -8.45
C ASP A 241 -4.80 10.49 -9.88
N PRO A 242 -4.75 11.36 -10.91
CA PRO A 242 -4.64 12.83 -10.84
C PRO A 242 -6.00 13.58 -10.83
N THR A 243 -7.13 12.87 -10.92
CA THR A 243 -8.47 13.48 -11.07
C THR A 243 -8.85 14.30 -9.84
N TYR A 244 -8.60 13.77 -8.64
CA TYR A 244 -8.84 14.46 -7.37
C TYR A 244 -8.20 15.86 -7.34
N ILE A 245 -6.88 15.93 -7.54
CA ILE A 245 -6.09 17.18 -7.49
C ILE A 245 -6.63 18.19 -8.50
N GLN A 246 -6.86 17.74 -9.74
CA GLN A 246 -7.34 18.59 -10.81
C GLN A 246 -8.70 19.23 -10.46
N GLU A 247 -9.65 18.45 -9.95
CA GLU A 247 -10.99 18.93 -9.62
C GLU A 247 -11.00 19.82 -8.38
N PHE A 248 -10.16 19.53 -7.39
CA PHE A 248 -10.05 20.37 -6.20
C PHE A 248 -9.54 21.78 -6.55
N ARG A 249 -8.47 21.85 -7.35
CA ARG A 249 -7.90 23.14 -7.81
C ARG A 249 -8.84 23.96 -8.67
N GLN A 250 -9.77 23.30 -9.37
CA GLN A 250 -10.81 23.96 -10.16
C GLN A 250 -11.96 24.50 -9.29
N GLY A 251 -11.99 24.14 -8.00
CA GLY A 251 -13.08 24.50 -7.09
C GLY A 251 -14.36 23.70 -7.37
N ASN A 252 -14.25 22.49 -7.93
CA ASN A 252 -15.42 21.64 -8.18
C ASN A 252 -16.02 21.06 -6.89
N PHE A 253 -15.22 21.00 -5.82
CA PHE A 253 -15.63 20.60 -4.48
C PHE A 253 -14.79 21.36 -3.43
N LEU A 254 -15.29 21.42 -2.21
CA LEU A 254 -14.65 22.09 -1.06
C LEU A 254 -14.08 21.10 -0.05
N VAL A 255 -14.63 19.89 0.02
CA VAL A 255 -14.20 18.81 0.91
C VAL A 255 -14.11 17.51 0.11
N GLY A 256 -13.04 16.75 0.27
CA GLY A 256 -12.89 15.48 -0.40
C GLY A 256 -12.30 14.42 0.51
N HIS A 257 -12.88 13.21 0.50
CA HIS A 257 -12.20 12.04 1.02
C HIS A 257 -10.87 11.87 0.29
N SER A 258 -9.77 11.99 1.04
CA SER A 258 -8.41 12.07 0.49
C SER A 258 -7.50 11.01 1.07
N GLY A 259 -6.41 10.74 0.37
CA GLY A 259 -5.26 10.01 0.82
C GLY A 259 -4.11 10.99 1.05
N ARG A 260 -3.10 10.54 1.80
CA ARG A 260 -1.96 11.41 2.12
C ARG A 260 -1.21 11.89 0.89
N ASN A 261 -1.12 11.07 -0.16
CA ASN A 261 -0.34 11.39 -1.36
C ASN A 261 -0.91 12.63 -2.09
N GLU A 262 -2.23 12.67 -2.29
CA GLU A 262 -2.95 13.79 -2.91
C GLU A 262 -2.61 15.12 -2.22
N ILE A 263 -2.70 15.14 -0.89
CA ILE A 263 -2.52 16.34 -0.07
C ILE A 263 -1.07 16.82 -0.12
N VAL A 264 -0.14 15.88 0.00
CA VAL A 264 1.30 16.12 -0.07
C VAL A 264 1.71 16.73 -1.41
N GLU A 265 1.20 16.19 -2.51
CA GLU A 265 1.50 16.69 -3.85
C GLU A 265 1.02 18.13 -4.01
N MET A 266 -0.21 18.42 -3.58
CA MET A 266 -0.77 19.77 -3.63
C MET A 266 0.03 20.77 -2.78
N TRP A 267 0.42 20.40 -1.55
CA TRP A 267 1.27 21.25 -0.72
C TRP A 267 2.64 21.50 -1.33
N ALA A 268 3.29 20.47 -1.89
CA ALA A 268 4.58 20.61 -2.55
C ALA A 268 4.52 21.56 -3.76
N GLU A 269 3.36 21.65 -4.41
CA GLU A 269 3.11 22.54 -5.54
C GLU A 269 2.58 23.94 -5.12
N GLY A 270 2.48 24.21 -3.82
CA GLY A 270 2.19 25.54 -3.27
C GLY A 270 0.73 25.82 -2.96
N ASP A 271 -0.13 24.79 -2.85
CA ASP A 271 -1.52 24.94 -2.41
C ASP A 271 -1.63 25.10 -0.88
N ASP A 272 -1.14 26.23 -0.35
CA ASP A 272 -1.17 26.56 1.08
C ASP A 272 -2.59 26.75 1.66
N TRP A 273 -3.58 26.85 0.79
CA TRP A 273 -5.00 26.92 1.13
C TRP A 273 -5.63 25.55 1.43
N LEU A 274 -4.96 24.45 1.09
CA LEU A 274 -5.41 23.11 1.39
C LEU A 274 -5.06 22.73 2.83
N ASN A 275 -6.00 22.16 3.56
CA ASN A 275 -5.71 21.47 4.81
C ASN A 275 -6.28 20.05 4.79
N GLU A 276 -5.72 19.17 5.60
CA GLU A 276 -6.14 17.77 5.74
C GLU A 276 -6.50 17.47 7.19
N TYR A 277 -7.58 16.71 7.36
CA TYR A 277 -7.88 16.03 8.60
C TYR A 277 -7.99 14.54 8.38
N ILE A 278 -7.65 13.79 9.41
CA ILE A 278 -7.66 12.34 9.38
C ILE A 278 -8.40 11.93 10.64
N SER A 279 -9.29 10.97 10.51
CA SER A 279 -10.05 10.44 11.64
C SER A 279 -9.56 9.01 11.89
N PRO A 280 -9.41 8.56 13.16
CA PRO A 280 -9.72 9.22 14.44
C PRO A 280 -8.68 10.29 14.85
N ALA A 281 -8.87 10.93 16.02
CA ALA A 281 -8.11 12.10 16.49
C ALA A 281 -6.57 12.00 16.37
N ASN A 282 -5.98 10.80 16.46
CA ASN A 282 -4.54 10.60 16.29
C ASN A 282 -4.10 10.64 14.83
N GLY A 283 -4.96 10.19 13.91
CA GLY A 283 -4.81 10.52 12.50
C GLY A 283 -4.68 12.03 12.34
N ALA A 284 -5.60 12.82 12.90
CA ALA A 284 -5.59 14.27 12.76
C ALA A 284 -4.31 14.93 13.34
N GLN A 285 -3.62 14.26 14.27
CA GLN A 285 -2.31 14.68 14.75
C GLN A 285 -1.19 14.33 13.76
N LEU A 286 -1.25 13.18 13.09
CA LEU A 286 -0.30 12.79 12.03
C LEU A 286 -0.38 13.72 10.81
N GLY A 287 -1.57 14.12 10.40
CA GLY A 287 -1.81 15.01 9.25
C GLY A 287 -1.09 16.35 9.32
N LYS A 288 -0.97 16.89 10.53
CA LYS A 288 -0.39 18.20 10.82
C LYS A 288 1.14 18.25 10.72
N VAL A 289 1.82 17.10 10.55
CA VAL A 289 3.28 17.00 10.79
C VAL A 289 4.05 16.34 9.63
N GLY A 290 3.58 16.47 8.39
CA GLY A 290 4.40 16.06 7.23
C GLY A 290 4.10 14.68 6.63
N PHE A 291 4.65 14.49 5.44
CA PHE A 291 4.37 13.59 4.31
C PHE A 291 4.35 12.07 4.62
N SER A 292 4.22 11.20 3.60
CA SER A 292 4.14 9.73 3.73
C SER A 292 5.37 9.14 4.45
N PRO A 293 5.26 8.65 5.71
CA PRO A 293 6.43 8.39 6.53
C PRO A 293 7.02 6.99 6.30
N SER A 294 8.30 6.85 6.64
CA SER A 294 8.94 5.54 6.78
C SER A 294 8.33 4.77 7.96
N VAL A 295 8.26 3.45 7.84
CA VAL A 295 7.88 2.57 8.97
C VAL A 295 9.02 2.35 9.96
N ASN A 296 10.23 2.85 9.65
CA ASN A 296 11.41 2.76 10.50
C ASN A 296 11.88 4.16 10.93
N PRO A 297 11.80 4.52 12.23
CA PRO A 297 12.28 5.80 12.75
C PRO A 297 13.76 6.08 12.46
N GLU A 298 14.60 5.05 12.37
CA GLU A 298 16.04 5.21 12.08
C GLU A 298 16.30 5.81 10.69
N THR A 299 15.31 5.79 9.79
CA THR A 299 15.41 6.44 8.47
C THR A 299 15.73 7.92 8.60
N SER A 300 15.33 8.56 9.72
CA SER A 300 15.64 9.96 10.00
C SER A 300 17.14 10.29 9.98
N GLU A 301 18.01 9.32 10.26
CA GLU A 301 19.48 9.50 10.20
C GLU A 301 20.01 9.69 8.77
N HIS A 302 19.21 9.37 7.76
CA HIS A 302 19.58 9.42 6.35
C HIS A 302 18.90 10.56 5.59
N LEU A 303 18.03 11.31 6.26
CA LEU A 303 17.27 12.42 5.68
C LEU A 303 17.95 13.75 6.05
N THR A 304 17.83 14.73 5.16
CA THR A 304 18.14 16.14 5.46
C THR A 304 17.20 16.69 6.54
N GLU A 305 17.47 17.90 7.04
CA GLU A 305 16.60 18.55 8.02
C GLU A 305 15.20 18.78 7.44
N ASP A 306 15.12 19.33 6.23
CA ASP A 306 13.86 19.51 5.50
C ASP A 306 13.17 18.16 5.28
N GLU A 307 13.87 17.15 4.76
CA GLU A 307 13.28 15.81 4.58
C GLU A 307 12.86 15.14 5.89
N ASN A 308 13.48 15.47 7.03
CA ASN A 308 13.06 14.96 8.33
C ASN A 308 11.79 15.64 8.84
N GLU A 309 11.63 16.94 8.61
CA GLU A 309 10.38 17.66 8.87
C GLU A 309 9.24 17.09 8.01
N LEU A 310 9.56 16.58 6.83
CA LEU A 310 8.59 16.01 5.90
C LEU A 310 8.34 14.51 6.09
N TYR A 311 9.36 13.66 6.20
CA TYR A 311 9.28 12.19 6.08
C TYR A 311 9.96 11.43 7.24
N GLY A 312 10.45 12.17 8.24
CA GLY A 312 11.30 11.64 9.31
C GLY A 312 10.57 10.74 10.31
N ALA A 313 11.18 10.58 11.48
CA ALA A 313 10.62 9.78 12.55
C ALA A 313 9.38 10.45 13.15
N LEU A 314 8.29 9.69 13.26
CA LEU A 314 7.12 10.03 14.04
C LEU A 314 7.29 9.61 15.51
N GLU A 315 6.70 10.39 16.41
CA GLU A 315 6.52 10.00 17.81
C GLU A 315 5.63 8.74 17.87
N PRO A 316 6.08 7.65 18.53
CA PRO A 316 5.32 6.39 18.57
C PRO A 316 3.88 6.52 19.06
N GLU A 317 3.64 7.42 20.02
CA GLU A 317 2.30 7.72 20.59
C GLU A 317 1.28 8.10 19.51
N ARG A 318 1.74 8.66 18.38
CA ARG A 318 0.85 9.03 17.25
C ARG A 318 0.34 7.84 16.46
N LEU A 319 0.94 6.67 16.64
CA LEU A 319 0.55 5.42 15.98
C LEU A 319 -0.36 4.55 16.85
N GLU A 320 -0.61 4.90 18.12
CA GLU A 320 -1.35 4.07 19.07
C GLU A 320 -2.81 3.84 18.66
N ASP A 321 -3.48 4.86 18.10
CA ASP A 321 -4.87 4.76 17.63
C ASP A 321 -4.96 4.65 16.10
N PHE A 322 -3.88 4.21 15.44
CA PHE A 322 -3.88 4.06 13.99
C PHE A 322 -4.74 2.85 13.58
N ILE A 323 -5.88 3.13 12.95
CA ILE A 323 -6.73 2.09 12.37
C ILE A 323 -6.07 1.63 11.07
N PRO A 324 -5.63 0.37 10.97
CA PRO A 324 -4.91 -0.08 9.78
C PRO A 324 -5.91 -0.25 8.65
N PHE A 325 -5.55 0.19 7.45
CA PHE A 325 -6.22 -0.30 6.25
C PHE A 325 -6.03 -1.82 6.17
N LYS A 326 -7.04 -2.63 5.80
CA LYS A 326 -6.92 -4.10 5.75
C LYS A 326 -7.72 -4.68 4.58
N ALA A 327 -7.47 -5.95 4.28
CA ALA A 327 -8.42 -6.73 3.49
C ALA A 327 -9.76 -6.84 4.24
N VAL A 328 -10.86 -6.97 3.51
CA VAL A 328 -12.20 -7.17 4.10
C VAL A 328 -12.53 -8.65 4.03
N GLU A 329 -13.22 -9.14 5.05
CA GLU A 329 -13.84 -10.47 5.00
C GLU A 329 -15.07 -10.40 4.07
N ASN A 330 -15.28 -11.45 3.28
CA ASN A 330 -16.36 -11.51 2.28
C ASN A 330 -16.40 -10.30 1.32
N GLU A 331 -15.29 -10.03 0.63
CA GLU A 331 -15.17 -8.88 -0.29
C GLU A 331 -16.23 -8.86 -1.41
N GLU A 332 -16.73 -10.01 -1.85
CA GLU A 332 -17.79 -10.06 -2.86
C GLU A 332 -19.05 -9.30 -2.41
N ALA A 333 -19.42 -9.39 -1.13
CA ALA A 333 -20.55 -8.65 -0.58
C ALA A 333 -20.29 -7.13 -0.54
N TRP A 334 -19.05 -6.71 -0.24
CA TRP A 334 -18.66 -5.29 -0.31
C TRP A 334 -18.73 -4.75 -1.74
N ILE A 335 -18.28 -5.54 -2.73
CA ILE A 335 -18.35 -5.16 -4.14
C ILE A 335 -19.80 -5.04 -4.59
N GLU A 336 -20.66 -6.01 -4.27
CA GLU A 336 -22.09 -5.96 -4.60
C GLU A 336 -22.77 -4.74 -3.98
N ALA A 337 -22.55 -4.49 -2.68
CA ALA A 337 -23.06 -3.31 -1.99
C ALA A 337 -22.55 -2.00 -2.63
N TRP A 338 -21.29 -1.96 -3.08
CA TRP A 338 -20.73 -0.80 -3.77
C TRP A 338 -21.38 -0.53 -5.13
N GLU A 339 -21.68 -1.56 -5.91
CA GLU A 339 -22.41 -1.41 -7.18
C GLU A 339 -23.86 -0.93 -6.95
N ASP A 340 -24.53 -1.43 -5.91
CA ASP A 340 -25.83 -0.92 -5.46
C ASP A 340 -25.74 0.57 -5.12
N VAL A 341 -24.73 0.98 -4.33
CA VAL A 341 -24.48 2.40 -4.02
C VAL A 341 -24.35 3.18 -5.31
N LYS A 342 -23.51 2.78 -6.26
CA LYS A 342 -23.29 3.55 -7.49
C LYS A 342 -24.54 3.71 -8.35
N THR A 343 -25.44 2.72 -8.34
CA THR A 343 -26.63 2.69 -9.21
C THR A 343 -27.88 3.35 -8.64
N ALA A 344 -27.95 3.58 -7.32
CA ALA A 344 -29.10 4.21 -6.64
C ALA A 344 -29.39 5.66 -7.07
#